data_AF-D0RMN8-F1
#
_entry.id   AF-D0RMN8-F1
#
_cell.length_a   1.000
_cell.length_b   1.000
_cell.length_c   1.000
_cell.angle_alpha   90.00
_cell.angle_beta   90.00
_cell.angle_gamma   90.00
#
_symmetry.space_group_name_H-M   'P 1'
#
loop_
_entity.id
_entity.type
_entity.pdbx_description
1 polymer ?
#
loop_
_entity_poly.entity_id
_entity_poly.type
_entity_poly.pdbx_seq_one_letter_code
_entity_poly.pdbx_strand_id
1 'polypeptide(L)'
;MAKMPQVCAALALATAMLASSTMAEKKADDELVLGLFTPRCFEAFVTHHDFGHVECIKAVISKGLSYAIITGSLILKLPQILKILSAKDVTGLTPSAFYMEVVLYLSSTIYNVLRGYPLSTWGENVVILAQNIIL
;
A
#
# COMPACT_ATOMS: atom_id res chain seq x y z
N MET A 1 26.77 22.81 -11.23
CA MET A 1 25.99 22.58 -10.00
C MET A 1 24.76 23.52 -9.93
N ALA A 2 23.82 23.44 -10.89
CA ALA A 2 22.66 24.35 -10.94
C ALA A 2 21.33 23.69 -11.40
N LYS A 3 21.26 22.35 -11.48
CA LYS A 3 20.06 21.62 -11.95
C LYS A 3 19.21 20.97 -10.85
N MET A 4 19.71 20.93 -9.62
CA MET A 4 19.02 20.33 -8.46
C MET A 4 17.69 21.02 -8.08
N PRO A 5 17.55 22.37 -8.08
CA PRO A 5 16.31 23.00 -7.64
C PRO A 5 15.16 22.84 -8.66
N GLN A 6 15.48 22.69 -9.95
CA GLN A 6 14.45 22.42 -10.97
C GLN A 6 13.91 20.99 -10.92
N VAL A 7 14.73 20.01 -10.54
CA VAL A 7 14.28 18.62 -10.39
C VAL A 7 13.32 18.48 -9.21
N CYS A 8 13.61 19.12 -8.06
CA CYS A 8 12.70 19.12 -6.92
C CYS A 8 11.36 19.82 -7.21
N ALA A 9 11.40 20.95 -7.92
CA ALA A 9 10.18 21.67 -8.32
C ALA A 9 9.36 20.88 -9.36
N ALA A 10 10.01 20.22 -10.33
CA ALA A 10 9.36 19.37 -11.31
C ALA A 10 8.74 18.11 -10.67
N LEU A 11 9.39 17.52 -9.65
CA LEU A 11 8.87 16.38 -8.89
C LEU A 11 7.64 16.78 -8.05
N ALA A 12 7.64 17.98 -7.46
CA ALA A 12 6.51 18.54 -6.72
C ALA A 12 5.31 18.89 -7.62
N LEU A 13 5.56 19.39 -8.84
CA LEU A 13 4.51 19.68 -9.82
C LEU A 13 3.93 18.40 -10.47
N ALA A 14 4.76 17.39 -10.73
CA ALA A 14 4.30 16.11 -11.26
C ALA A 14 3.45 15.32 -10.24
N THR A 15 3.77 15.41 -8.95
CA THR A 15 2.97 14.79 -7.87
C THR A 15 1.62 15.48 -7.67
N ALA A 16 1.51 16.78 -7.96
CA ALA A 16 0.23 17.48 -7.95
C ALA A 16 -0.68 17.13 -9.14
N MET A 17 -0.11 16.81 -10.32
CA MET A 17 -0.91 16.49 -11.52
C MET A 17 -1.49 15.07 -11.51
N LEU A 18 -0.87 14.12 -10.81
CA LEU A 18 -1.41 12.76 -10.64
C LEU A 18 -2.52 12.66 -9.58
N ALA A 19 -2.72 13.70 -8.76
CA ALA A 19 -3.73 13.72 -7.70
C ALA A 19 -5.18 13.91 -8.21
N SER A 20 -5.38 14.19 -9.50
CA SER A 20 -6.71 14.42 -10.10
C SER A 20 -7.42 13.15 -10.61
N SER A 21 -6.80 11.96 -10.64
CA SER A 21 -7.37 10.80 -11.34
C SER A 21 -7.92 9.65 -10.47
N THR A 22 -7.90 9.71 -9.15
CA THR A 22 -8.62 8.69 -8.35
C THR A 22 -9.49 9.32 -7.26
N MET A 23 -10.69 9.70 -7.66
CA MET A 23 -11.85 9.73 -6.76
C MET A 23 -12.05 8.29 -6.25
N ALA A 24 -11.39 7.91 -5.15
CA ALA A 24 -11.80 6.70 -4.43
C ALA A 24 -13.09 7.03 -3.66
N GLU A 25 -14.17 6.43 -4.13
CA GLU A 25 -15.51 6.52 -3.54
C GLU A 25 -15.51 5.75 -2.21
N LYS A 26 -15.89 6.43 -1.11
CA LYS A 26 -15.92 5.86 0.23
C LYS A 26 -17.12 4.91 0.34
N LYS A 27 -16.92 3.62 0.09
CA LYS A 27 -17.91 2.58 0.41
C LYS A 27 -17.68 2.07 1.82
N ALA A 28 -18.60 2.44 2.71
CA ALA A 28 -18.67 1.96 4.08
C ALA A 28 -19.20 0.52 4.09
N ASP A 29 -18.28 -0.44 4.21
CA ASP A 29 -18.60 -1.84 4.51
C ASP A 29 -18.02 -2.17 5.89
N ASP A 30 -18.43 -1.44 6.94
CA ASP A 30 -17.86 -1.51 8.30
C ASP A 30 -18.28 -2.76 9.11
N GLU A 31 -18.94 -3.73 8.47
CA GLU A 31 -19.25 -5.02 9.09
C GLU A 31 -18.89 -6.16 8.13
N LEU A 32 -17.58 -6.34 7.91
CA LEU A 32 -17.07 -7.48 7.15
C LEU A 32 -17.10 -8.75 8.00
N VAL A 33 -17.78 -9.78 7.50
CA VAL A 33 -17.72 -11.13 8.05
C VAL A 33 -16.35 -11.73 7.69
N LEU A 34 -15.62 -12.19 8.70
CA LEU A 34 -14.26 -12.77 8.56
C LEU A 34 -13.21 -11.81 7.97
N GLY A 35 -13.49 -10.51 7.90
CA GLY A 35 -12.60 -9.50 7.30
C GLY A 35 -12.50 -9.54 5.77
N LEU A 36 -13.20 -10.45 5.10
CA LEU A 36 -13.09 -10.68 3.65
C LEU A 36 -14.44 -10.62 2.91
N PHE A 37 -15.54 -10.96 3.59
CA PHE A 37 -16.85 -11.06 2.97
C PHE A 37 -17.80 -9.98 3.50
N THR A 38 -18.52 -9.30 2.59
CA THR A 38 -19.71 -8.51 2.96
C THR A 38 -20.82 -9.48 3.41
N PRO A 39 -21.67 -9.14 4.41
CA PRO A 39 -22.74 -10.02 4.90
C PRO A 39 -23.63 -10.57 3.78
N ARG A 40 -23.91 -9.75 2.75
CA ARG A 40 -24.67 -10.16 1.55
C ARG A 40 -23.97 -11.23 0.73
N CYS A 41 -22.65 -11.13 0.56
CA CYS A 41 -21.89 -12.12 -0.19
C CYS A 41 -21.65 -13.39 0.65
N PHE A 42 -21.48 -13.25 1.96
CA PHE A 42 -21.37 -14.40 2.85
C PHE A 42 -22.65 -15.25 2.82
N GLU A 43 -23.82 -14.61 2.88
CA GLU A 43 -25.12 -15.30 2.81
C GLU A 43 -25.35 -15.94 1.42
N ALA A 44 -25.02 -15.25 0.33
CA ALA A 44 -25.11 -15.82 -1.02
C ALA A 44 -24.23 -17.06 -1.22
N PHE A 45 -22.98 -17.03 -0.73
CA PHE A 45 -22.05 -18.16 -0.85
C PHE A 45 -22.38 -19.32 0.09
N VAL A 46 -22.66 -19.02 1.37
CA VAL A 46 -22.80 -20.05 2.42
C VAL A 46 -24.23 -20.58 2.51
N THR A 47 -25.22 -19.70 2.45
CA THR A 47 -26.64 -20.10 2.59
C THR A 47 -27.20 -20.58 1.26
N HIS A 48 -26.96 -19.84 0.17
CA HIS A 48 -27.56 -20.13 -1.14
C HIS A 48 -26.68 -20.98 -2.07
N HIS A 49 -25.42 -21.26 -1.70
CA HIS A 49 -24.44 -21.96 -2.54
C HIS A 49 -24.30 -21.34 -3.95
N ASP A 50 -24.57 -20.04 -4.08
CA ASP A 50 -24.54 -19.35 -5.36
C ASP A 50 -23.14 -18.77 -5.62
N PHE A 51 -22.24 -19.65 -6.05
CA PHE A 51 -20.87 -19.28 -6.39
C PHE A 51 -20.74 -18.56 -7.73
N GLY A 52 -21.83 -18.33 -8.46
CA GLY A 52 -21.84 -17.69 -9.78
C GLY A 52 -21.94 -16.16 -9.75
N HIS A 53 -22.12 -15.57 -8.56
CA HIS A 53 -22.26 -14.13 -8.38
C HIS A 53 -20.94 -13.38 -8.63
N VAL A 54 -20.73 -12.97 -9.88
CA VAL A 54 -19.51 -12.28 -10.36
C VAL A 54 -19.13 -11.04 -9.53
N GLU A 55 -20.10 -10.26 -9.06
CA GLU A 55 -19.86 -9.07 -8.24
C GLU A 55 -19.26 -9.43 -6.86
N CYS A 56 -19.77 -10.49 -6.23
CA CYS A 56 -19.26 -10.96 -4.95
C CYS A 56 -17.86 -11.59 -5.08
N ILE A 57 -17.61 -12.36 -6.14
CA ILE A 57 -16.28 -12.92 -6.42
C ILE A 57 -15.27 -11.79 -6.62
N LYS A 58 -15.61 -10.79 -7.43
CA LYS A 58 -14.73 -9.65 -7.69
C LYS A 58 -14.43 -8.87 -6.40
N ALA A 59 -15.42 -8.65 -5.56
CA ALA A 59 -15.24 -7.97 -4.27
C ALA A 59 -14.29 -8.75 -3.35
N VAL A 60 -14.50 -10.06 -3.21
CA VAL A 60 -13.66 -10.93 -2.39
C VAL A 60 -12.22 -10.98 -2.91
N ILE A 61 -12.03 -11.14 -4.23
CA ILE A 61 -10.70 -11.13 -4.85
C ILE A 61 -10.02 -9.77 -4.64
N SER A 62 -10.74 -8.66 -4.83
CA SER A 62 -10.17 -7.32 -4.65
C SER A 62 -9.69 -7.09 -3.21
N LYS A 63 -10.46 -7.54 -2.22
CA LYS A 63 -10.08 -7.42 -0.80
C LYS A 63 -8.95 -8.37 -0.42
N GLY A 64 -9.01 -9.62 -0.89
CA GLY A 64 -7.96 -10.62 -0.69
C GLY A 64 -6.62 -10.19 -1.28
N LEU A 65 -6.65 -9.59 -2.48
CA LEU A 65 -5.44 -9.07 -3.13
C LEU A 65 -4.81 -7.94 -2.31
N SER A 66 -5.60 -6.98 -1.81
CA SER A 66 -5.08 -5.91 -0.94
C SER A 66 -4.39 -6.48 0.32
N TYR A 67 -4.98 -7.47 0.98
CA TYR A 67 -4.32 -8.11 2.12
C TYR A 67 -3.05 -8.87 1.72
N ALA A 68 -3.08 -9.58 0.59
CA ALA A 68 -1.90 -10.27 0.07
C ALA A 68 -0.76 -9.30 -0.24
N ILE A 69 -1.05 -8.10 -0.75
CA ILE A 69 -0.05 -7.05 -0.99
C ILE A 69 0.52 -6.55 0.34
N ILE A 70 -0.32 -6.23 1.32
CA ILE A 70 0.13 -5.77 2.64
C ILE A 70 1.03 -6.83 3.30
N THR A 71 0.60 -8.09 3.33
CA THR A 71 1.40 -9.18 3.91
C THR A 71 2.65 -9.46 3.08
N GLY A 72 2.56 -9.42 1.75
CA GLY A 72 3.69 -9.60 0.84
C GLY A 72 4.74 -8.50 1.02
N SER A 73 4.32 -7.26 1.26
CA SER A 73 5.22 -6.12 1.47
C SER A 73 6.13 -6.27 2.69
N LEU A 74 5.75 -7.08 3.68
CA LEU A 74 6.62 -7.51 4.79
C LEU A 74 7.73 -8.45 4.34
N ILE A 75 7.46 -9.31 3.36
CA ILE A 75 8.40 -10.34 2.91
C ILE A 75 9.42 -9.76 1.93
N LEU A 76 9.02 -8.80 1.11
CA LEU A 76 9.83 -8.30 0.00
C LEU A 76 11.13 -7.60 0.43
N LYS A 77 11.18 -6.95 1.60
CA LYS A 77 12.41 -6.32 2.11
C LYS A 77 13.27 -7.23 2.99
N LEU A 78 12.76 -8.37 3.42
CA LEU A 78 13.53 -9.34 4.22
C LEU A 78 14.79 -9.84 3.50
N PRO A 79 14.79 -10.19 2.20
CA PRO A 79 16.01 -10.61 1.51
C PRO A 79 17.12 -9.54 1.56
N GLN A 80 16.72 -8.27 1.49
CA GLN A 80 17.64 -7.13 1.52
C GLN A 80 18.23 -6.94 2.93
N ILE A 81 17.39 -7.02 3.96
CA ILE A 81 17.81 -7.04 5.38
C ILE A 81 18.79 -8.19 5.64
N LEU A 82 18.45 -9.41 5.21
CA LEU A 82 19.29 -10.59 5.42
C LEU A 82 20.65 -10.46 4.71
N LYS A 83 20.70 -9.84 3.53
CA LYS A 83 21.96 -9.55 2.83
C LYS A 83 22.85 -8.60 3.62
N ILE A 84 22.30 -7.52 4.19
CA ILE A 84 23.03 -6.58 5.04
C ILE A 84 23.57 -7.30 6.29
N LEU A 85 22.71 -8.07 6.97
CA LEU A 85 23.10 -8.81 8.17
C LEU A 85 24.17 -9.87 7.89
N SER A 86 24.08 -10.56 6.75
CA SER A 86 25.03 -11.60 6.36
C SER A 86 26.37 -11.03 5.89
N ALA A 87 26.37 -9.90 5.19
CA ALA A 87 27.60 -9.24 4.74
C ALA A 87 28.27 -8.46 5.89
N LYS A 88 27.51 -8.05 6.92
CA LYS A 88 27.94 -7.10 7.97
C LYS A 88 28.56 -5.82 7.39
N ASP A 89 28.23 -5.53 6.15
CA ASP A 89 28.77 -4.44 5.37
C ASP A 89 27.64 -3.88 4.52
N VAL A 90 27.55 -2.55 4.49
CA VAL A 90 26.58 -1.76 3.73
C VAL A 90 27.23 -1.12 2.49
N THR A 91 28.46 -1.49 2.17
CA THR A 91 29.18 -1.03 0.97
C THR A 91 28.39 -1.38 -0.29
N GLY A 92 27.89 -0.33 -0.98
CA GLY A 92 27.05 -0.44 -2.18
C GLY A 92 25.59 -0.02 -1.98
N LEU A 93 25.14 0.20 -0.73
CA LEU A 93 23.84 0.79 -0.44
C LEU A 93 23.98 2.29 -0.23
N THR A 94 23.11 3.07 -0.89
CA THR A 94 23.11 4.53 -0.77
C THR A 94 22.06 4.98 0.25
N PRO A 95 22.44 5.60 1.38
CA PRO A 95 21.51 6.09 2.39
C PRO A 95 20.46 7.07 1.84
N SER A 96 20.84 7.88 0.84
CA SER A 96 19.92 8.84 0.21
C SER A 96 18.72 8.18 -0.46
N ALA A 97 18.84 6.95 -0.95
CA ALA A 97 17.72 6.22 -1.54
C ALA A 97 16.68 5.87 -0.48
N PHE A 98 17.11 5.44 0.71
CA PHE A 98 16.22 5.14 1.83
C PHE A 98 15.49 6.39 2.34
N TYR A 99 16.18 7.52 2.45
CA TYR A 99 15.53 8.79 2.83
C TYR A 99 14.46 9.21 1.82
N MET A 100 14.73 9.08 0.52
CA MET A 100 13.74 9.39 -0.51
C MET A 100 12.54 8.44 -0.45
N GLU A 101 12.79 7.16 -0.19
CA GLU A 101 11.73 6.18 -0.03
C GLU A 101 10.81 6.48 1.18
N VAL A 102 11.39 6.88 2.31
CA VAL A 102 10.64 7.34 3.48
C VAL A 102 9.77 8.55 3.13
N VAL A 103 10.32 9.56 2.45
CA VAL A 103 9.56 10.75 2.06
C VAL A 103 8.38 10.41 1.14
N LEU A 104 8.59 9.51 0.17
CA LEU A 104 7.55 9.08 -0.77
C LEU A 104 6.39 8.35 -0.06
N TYR A 105 6.70 7.32 0.74
CA TYR A 105 5.66 6.57 1.44
C TYR A 105 4.99 7.36 2.56
N LEU A 106 5.72 8.27 3.22
CA LEU A 106 5.16 9.15 4.24
C LEU A 106 4.18 10.15 3.63
N SER A 107 4.57 10.80 2.53
CA SER A 107 3.69 11.72 1.80
C SER A 107 2.41 11.02 1.31
N SER A 108 2.55 9.83 0.72
CA SER A 108 1.40 9.01 0.29
C SER A 108 0.51 8.62 1.49
N THR A 109 1.10 8.22 2.61
CA THR A 109 0.36 7.87 3.83
C THR A 109 -0.45 9.07 4.35
N ILE A 110 0.18 10.24 4.48
CA ILE A 110 -0.48 11.46 4.95
C ILE A 110 -1.65 11.82 4.03
N TYR A 111 -1.46 11.77 2.72
CA TYR A 111 -2.52 12.03 1.76
C TYR A 111 -3.72 11.09 1.96
N ASN A 112 -3.48 9.79 2.06
CA ASN A 112 -4.54 8.80 2.23
C ASN A 112 -5.27 8.93 3.57
N VAL A 113 -4.55 9.28 4.65
CA VAL A 113 -5.12 9.56 5.96
C VAL A 113 -6.02 10.81 5.92
N LEU A 114 -5.55 11.90 5.32
CA LEU A 114 -6.33 13.15 5.20
C LEU A 114 -7.59 12.97 4.35
N ARG A 115 -7.53 12.10 3.32
CA ARG A 115 -8.67 11.75 2.48
C ARG A 115 -9.60 10.73 3.14
N GLY A 116 -9.20 10.13 4.27
CA GLY A 116 -9.99 9.14 5.00
C GLY A 116 -10.18 7.82 4.23
N TYR A 117 -9.19 7.43 3.41
CA TYR A 117 -9.24 6.15 2.71
C TYR A 117 -9.03 4.97 3.65
N PRO A 118 -9.71 3.83 3.41
CA PRO A 118 -9.58 2.66 4.26
C PRO A 118 -8.13 2.14 4.27
N LEU A 119 -7.68 1.63 5.41
CA LEU A 119 -6.32 1.12 5.60
C LEU A 119 -5.93 0.06 4.56
N SER A 120 -6.89 -0.73 4.05
CA SER A 120 -6.63 -1.74 3.01
C SER A 120 -5.99 -1.17 1.74
N THR A 121 -6.15 0.13 1.47
CA THR A 121 -5.62 0.79 0.27
C THR A 121 -4.19 1.28 0.42
N TRP A 122 -3.77 1.66 1.63
CA TRP A 122 -2.47 2.30 1.88
C TRP A 122 -1.67 1.63 3.00
N GLY A 123 -2.16 0.52 3.54
CA GLY A 123 -1.54 -0.21 4.66
C GLY A 123 -0.14 -0.71 4.33
N GLU A 124 0.15 -1.03 3.07
CA GLU A 124 1.49 -1.41 2.62
C GLU A 124 2.50 -0.27 2.84
N ASN A 125 2.09 1.00 2.68
CA ASN A 125 2.97 2.15 2.87
C ASN A 125 3.42 2.26 4.33
N VAL A 126 2.53 1.97 5.28
CA VAL A 126 2.86 1.97 6.73
C VAL A 126 3.84 0.85 7.05
N VAL A 127 3.58 -0.33 6.50
CA VAL A 127 4.44 -1.50 6.67
C VAL A 127 5.84 -1.23 6.12
N ILE A 128 5.95 -0.61 4.94
CA ILE A 128 7.24 -0.28 4.33
C ILE A 128 7.94 0.84 5.10
N LEU A 129 7.22 1.85 5.59
CA LEU A 129 7.77 2.89 6.45
C LEU A 129 8.37 2.30 7.74
N ALA A 130 7.66 1.39 8.41
CA ALA A 130 8.16 0.72 9.60
C ALA A 130 9.46 -0.05 9.31
N GLN A 131 9.51 -0.78 8.19
CA GLN A 131 10.70 -1.51 7.76
C GLN A 131 11.88 -0.58 7.43
N ASN A 132 11.62 0.58 6.83
CA ASN A 132 12.66 1.58 6.52
C ASN A 132 13.22 2.31 7.74
N ILE A 133 12.47 2.38 8.84
CA ILE A 133 12.98 2.93 10.11
C ILE A 133 13.88 1.92 10.83
N ILE A 134 13.62 0.63 10.63
CA ILE A 134 14.40 -0.47 11.22
C ILE A 134 15.75 -0.65 10.50
N LEU A 135 15.80 -0.38 9.19
CA LEU A 135 16.99 -0.51 8.36
C LEU A 135 17.96 0.66 8.53
#